data_AF-A0AAV3I701-F1
#
_entry.id   AF-A0AAV3I701-F1
#
_cell.length_a   1.000
_cell.length_b   1.000
_cell.length_c   1.000
_cell.angle_alpha   90.00
_cell.angle_beta   90.00
_cell.angle_gamma   90.00
#
_symmetry.space_group_name_H-M   'P 1'
#
loop_
_entity.id
_entity.type
_entity.pdbx_description
1 polymer ?
#
loop_
_entity_poly.entity_id
_entity_poly.type
_entity_poly.pdbx_seq_one_letter_code
_entity_poly.pdbx_strand_id
1 'polypeptide(L)' 'MNEAKEKDLGTYKKSTLKTEKITRGLFSNDEITLIYFSEYSKRIVQEVFVFNVEDKKVKLKGYRYDSIN' A
#
# COMPACT_ATOMS: atom_id res chain seq x y z
N MET A 1 15.31 14.51 15.93
CA MET A 1 14.14 14.27 15.05
C MET A 1 14.58 14.53 13.62
N ASN A 2 14.88 13.47 12.86
CA ASN A 2 14.96 13.63 11.40
C ASN A 2 13.52 13.61 10.91
N GLU A 3 12.96 14.79 10.65
CA GLU A 3 11.75 14.91 9.86
C GLU A 3 12.06 14.23 8.52
N ALA A 4 11.46 13.07 8.28
CA ALA A 4 11.45 12.46 6.97
C ALA A 4 10.74 13.47 6.07
N LYS A 5 11.51 14.29 5.34
CA LYS A 5 10.98 15.24 4.37
C LYS A 5 10.02 14.47 3.48
N GLU A 6 8.72 14.72 3.61
CA GLU A 6 7.74 14.18 2.69
C GLU A 6 8.22 14.52 1.28
N LYS A 7 8.50 13.48 0.49
CA LYS A 7 9.00 13.68 -0.87
C LYS A 7 7.86 14.34 -1.64
N ASP A 8 8.10 15.52 -2.19
CA ASP A 8 7.15 16.13 -3.12
C ASP A 8 6.96 15.21 -4.34
N LEU A 9 5.80 14.53 -4.37
CA LEU A 9 5.40 13.60 -5.42
C LEU A 9 4.84 14.36 -6.63
N GLY A 10 4.40 15.60 -6.45
CA GLY A 10 3.61 16.36 -7.42
C GLY A 10 2.13 15.98 -7.42
N THR A 11 1.44 16.25 -8.52
CA THR A 11 0.00 16.00 -8.66
C THR A 11 -0.26 14.53 -8.99
N TYR A 12 -1.20 13.92 -8.28
CA TYR A 12 -1.68 12.56 -8.59
C TYR A 12 -2.26 12.49 -10.00
N LYS A 13 -1.93 11.43 -10.75
CA LYS A 13 -2.48 11.15 -12.08
C LYS A 13 -3.39 9.92 -12.06
N LYS A 14 -2.86 8.77 -11.64
CA LYS A 14 -3.58 7.49 -11.59
C LYS A 14 -2.86 6.47 -10.71
N SER A 15 -3.61 5.50 -10.19
CA SER A 15 -3.11 4.29 -9.54
C SER A 15 -3.49 3.06 -10.35
N THR A 16 -2.57 2.11 -10.47
CA THR A 16 -2.79 0.81 -11.12
C THR A 16 -2.51 -0.30 -10.13
N LEU A 17 -3.48 -1.19 -9.89
CA LEU A 17 -3.27 -2.38 -9.07
C LEU A 17 -2.30 -3.31 -9.81
N LYS A 18 -1.16 -3.61 -9.18
CA LYS A 18 -0.15 -4.50 -9.74
C LYS A 18 -0.32 -5.93 -9.25
N THR A 19 -0.62 -6.09 -7.97
CA THR A 19 -0.72 -7.40 -7.35
C THR A 19 -1.68 -7.36 -6.19
N GLU A 20 -2.51 -8.39 -6.11
CA GLU A 20 -3.32 -8.73 -4.95
C GLU A 20 -2.84 -10.09 -4.44
N LYS A 21 -2.55 -10.19 -3.14
CA LYS A 21 -2.16 -11.43 -2.50
C LYS A 21 -3.00 -11.63 -1.25
N ILE A 22 -3.67 -12.77 -1.16
CA ILE A 22 -4.41 -13.19 0.03
C ILE A 22 -3.59 -14.29 0.72
N THR A 23 -3.19 -14.04 1.96
CA THR A 23 -2.50 -15.01 2.80
C THR A 23 -3.47 -15.48 3.87
N ARG A 24 -3.89 -16.74 3.81
CA ARG A 24 -4.81 -17.31 4.80
C ARG A 24 -4.03 -17.93 5.96
N GLY A 25 -4.22 -17.41 7.16
CA GLY A 25 -3.58 -17.92 8.36
C GLY A 25 -4.32 -19.15 8.90
N LEU A 26 -3.59 -20.19 9.30
CA LEU A 26 -4.18 -21.41 9.89
C LEU A 26 -4.94 -21.16 11.20
N PHE A 27 -4.68 -20.06 11.91
CA PHE A 27 -5.09 -19.89 13.31
C PHE A 27 -5.81 -18.59 13.68
N SER A 28 -6.01 -17.59 12.80
CA SER A 28 -6.93 -16.49 13.17
C SER A 28 -7.22 -15.46 12.09
N ASN A 29 -6.26 -14.99 11.31
CA ASN A 29 -6.49 -13.79 10.50
C ASN A 29 -6.01 -13.99 9.06
N ASP A 30 -6.93 -13.82 8.10
CA ASP A 30 -6.56 -13.72 6.70
C ASP A 30 -5.95 -12.32 6.46
N GLU A 31 -4.83 -12.27 5.77
CA GLU A 31 -4.19 -11.02 5.36
C GLU A 31 -4.37 -10.79 3.87
N ILE A 32 -4.79 -9.58 3.49
CA ILE A 32 -4.84 -9.14 2.10
C ILE A 32 -3.75 -8.10 1.91
N THR A 33 -2.84 -8.34 0.97
CA THR A 33 -1.83 -7.37 0.54
C THR A 33 -2.19 -6.87 -0.85
N LEU A 34 -2.36 -5.55 -1.00
CA LEU A 34 -2.53 -4.89 -2.28
C LEU A 34 -1.30 -4.07 -2.62
N ILE A 35 -0.76 -4.25 -3.82
CA ILE A 35 0.38 -3.47 -4.33
C ILE A 35 -0.10 -2.65 -5.51
N TYR A 36 -0.03 -1.32 -5.38
CA TYR A 36 -0.36 -0.37 -6.44
C TYR A 36 0.90 0.32 -6.95
N PHE A 37 0.87 0.70 -8.22
CA PHE A 37 1.75 1.75 -8.75
C PHE A 37 0.94 3.01 -8.96
N SER A 38 1.33 4.07 -8.26
CA SER A 38 0.70 5.38 -8.32
C SER A 38 1.62 6.34 -9.04
N GLU A 39 1.14 6.82 -10.19
CA GLU A 39 1.81 7.79 -11.02
C GLU A 39 1.43 9.19 -10.55
N TYR A 40 2.44 9.96 -10.17
CA TYR A 40 2.33 11.38 -9.89
C TYR A 40 3.09 12.18 -10.97
N SER A 41 2.94 13.50 -10.98
CA SER A 41 3.60 14.34 -11.97
C SER A 41 5.12 14.31 -11.88
N LYS A 42 5.70 14.06 -10.69
CA LYS A 42 7.15 14.05 -10.48
C LYS A 42 7.73 12.65 -10.22
N ARG A 43 6.92 11.70 -9.74
CA ARG A 43 7.40 10.39 -9.26
C ARG A 43 6.40 9.28 -9.57
N ILE A 44 6.93 8.07 -9.64
CA ILE A 44 6.12 6.84 -9.58
C ILE A 44 6.37 6.22 -8.22
N VAL A 45 5.29 5.89 -7.53
CA VAL A 45 5.32 5.37 -6.17
C VAL A 45 4.74 3.97 -6.17
N GLN A 46 5.44 3.02 -5.56
CA GLN A 46 4.89 1.73 -5.21
C GLN A 46 4.20 1.86 -3.86
N GLU A 47 2.90 1.63 -3.82
CA GLU A 47 2.13 1.63 -2.58
C GLU A 47 1.80 0.19 -2.19
N VAL A 48 2.04 -0.15 -0.93
CA VAL A 48 1.73 -1.46 -0.38
C VAL A 48 0.77 -1.28 0.78
N PHE A 49 -0.43 -1.81 0.61
CA PHE A 49 -1.47 -1.87 1.64
C PHE A 49 -1.54 -3.29 2.19
N VAL A 50 -1.57 -3.41 3.51
CA VAL A 50 -1.76 -4.68 4.21
C VAL A 50 -3.03 -4.55 5.04
N PHE A 51 -3.97 -5.46 4.81
CA PHE A 51 -5.24 -5.54 5.53
C PHE A 51 -5.31 -6.84 6.31
N ASN A 52 -5.85 -6.76 7.52
CA ASN A 52 -6.34 -7.93 8.24
C ASN A 52 -7.83 -8.12 7.96
N VAL A 53 -8.25 -9.36 7.81
CA VAL A 53 -9.65 -9.77 7.79
C VAL A 53 -9.94 -10.51 9.09
N GLU A 54 -10.72 -9.87 9.95
CA GLU A 54 -11.15 -10.38 11.26
C GLU A 54 -12.68 -10.29 11.32
N ASP A 55 -13.36 -11.38 11.68
CA ASP A 55 -14.83 -11.39 11.82
C ASP A 55 -15.59 -10.81 10.61
N LYS A 56 -15.11 -11.14 9.39
CA LYS A 56 -15.61 -10.61 8.10
C LYS A 56 -15.45 -9.09 7.92
N LYS A 57 -14.68 -8.42 8.77
CA LYS A 57 -14.33 -7.00 8.64
C LYS A 57 -12.90 -6.87 8.12
N VAL A 58 -12.72 -6.00 7.14
CA VAL A 58 -11.40 -5.66 6.60
C VAL A 58 -10.89 -4.42 7.33
N LYS A 59 -9.71 -4.52 7.95
CA LYS A 59 -9.04 -3.40 8.66
C LYS A 59 -7.67 -3.16 8.05
N LEU A 60 -7.33 -1.89 7.78
CA LEU A 60 -5.99 -1.53 7.35
C LEU A 60 -5.01 -1.78 8.50
N LYS A 61 -4.09 -2.73 8.32
CA LYS A 61 -3.03 -3.07 9.27
C LYS A 61 -1.77 -2.25 9.02
N GLY A 62 -1.47 -1.96 7.77
CA GLY A 62 -0.28 -1.23 7.40
C GLY A 62 -0.37 -0.60 6.02
N TYR A 63 0.30 0.53 5.87
CA TYR A 63 0.51 1.20 4.61
C TYR A 63 1.96 1.65 4.54
N ARG A 64 2.59 1.40 3.40
CA ARG A 64 3.88 1.99 3.07
C ARG A 64 3.89 2.39 1.61
N TYR A 65 4.74 3.35 1.29
CA TYR A 65 4.97 3.75 -0.07
C TYR A 65 6.45 4.00 -0.30
N ASP A 66 6.94 3.59 -1.47
CA ASP A 66 8.32 3.74 -1.88
C ASP A 66 8.37 4.42 -3.26
N SER A 67 9.18 5.47 -3.40
CA SER A 67 9.45 6.09 -4.69
C SER A 67 10.37 5.17 -5.49
N ILE A 68 9.94 4.77 -6.68
CA ILE A 68 10.70 3.86 -7.56
C ILE A 68 11.69 4.64 -8.44
N ASN A 69 11.49 5.97 -8.54
CA ASN A 69 12.37 6.94 -9.19
C ASN A 69 13.05 7.88 -8.18
#